data_AF-A0A9E1AUG6-F1
#
_entry.id   AF-A0A9E1AUG6-F1
#
_cell.length_a   1.000
_cell.length_b   1.000
_cell.length_c   1.000
_cell.angle_alpha   90.00
_cell.angle_beta   90.00
_cell.angle_gamma   90.00
#
_symmetry.space_group_name_H-M   'P 1'
#
loop_
_entity.id
_entity.type
_entity.pdbx_description
1 polymer ?
#
loop_
_entity_poly.entity_id
_entity_poly.type
_entity_poly.pdbx_seq_one_letter_code
_entity_poly.pdbx_strand_id
1 'polypeptide(L)'
;MRKLLLILLVGILAVTAGMIVVKGIETDNFSIDSYMTIAEANNELDDLINQASSLKETSYKNKKNQLDSAYKQLVSERESYEELLNLGVDRNGIPLSKIQEYEIEKIWITLGTYAEEQGIDLKLDISVNNSVSKTYDLNFTINGTYTEIEDFIRKVQEDNTLVFKIENFKLVSSGTSTSSGVTDTGSTIMDGIATQSEENQTEETPVDTTPVEETLTATFVCKDIKLNIVENTTTSDSDDNSSTDSTEETTSTTTTTKTTTTKTTSTKTTSTTTSSN
;
A
#
# COMPACT_ATOMS: atom_id res chain seq x y z
N MET A 1 73.53 30.88 -37.83
CA MET A 1 72.48 29.90 -38.18
C MET A 1 72.40 28.71 -37.20
N ARG A 2 73.51 27.99 -36.90
CA ARG A 2 73.49 26.84 -35.97
C ARG A 2 72.93 27.13 -34.56
N LYS A 3 73.32 28.25 -33.93
CA LYS A 3 72.82 28.64 -32.59
C LYS A 3 71.33 29.00 -32.56
N LEU A 4 70.83 29.57 -33.65
CA LEU A 4 69.43 30.00 -33.79
C LEU A 4 68.51 28.78 -33.99
N LEU A 5 68.99 27.79 -34.75
CA LEU A 5 68.33 26.50 -34.93
C LEU A 5 68.28 25.70 -33.62
N LEU A 6 69.34 25.75 -32.82
CA LEU A 6 69.41 25.07 -31.52
C LEU A 6 68.43 25.67 -30.49
N ILE A 7 68.30 27.00 -30.46
CA ILE A 7 67.29 27.69 -29.62
C ILE A 7 65.87 27.34 -30.04
N LEU A 8 65.59 27.31 -31.35
CA LEU A 8 64.28 26.93 -31.88
C LEU A 8 63.92 25.47 -31.53
N LEU A 9 64.90 24.56 -31.65
CA LEU A 9 64.74 23.15 -31.28
C LEU A 9 64.39 22.99 -29.80
N VAL A 10 65.11 23.68 -28.91
CA VAL A 10 64.85 23.63 -27.46
C VAL A 10 63.47 24.19 -27.12
N GLY A 11 63.04 25.25 -27.80
CA GLY A 11 61.70 25.83 -27.63
C GLY A 11 60.59 24.85 -28.01
N ILE A 12 60.72 24.15 -29.15
CA ILE A 12 59.76 23.11 -29.57
C ILE A 12 59.73 21.97 -28.55
N LEU A 13 60.90 21.53 -28.06
CA LEU A 13 61.01 20.43 -27.11
C LEU A 13 60.32 20.76 -25.76
N ALA A 14 60.43 22.01 -25.31
CA ALA A 14 59.75 22.50 -24.11
C ALA A 14 58.22 22.54 -24.28
N VAL A 15 57.72 22.97 -25.45
CA VAL A 15 56.28 22.99 -25.74
C VAL A 15 55.72 21.58 -25.84
N THR A 16 56.42 20.65 -26.50
CA THR A 16 56.00 19.26 -26.59
C THR A 16 56.00 18.58 -25.21
N ALA A 17 57.00 18.86 -24.37
CA ALA A 17 57.04 18.33 -23.00
C ALA A 17 55.85 18.85 -22.15
N GLY A 18 55.54 20.15 -22.25
CA GLY A 18 54.36 20.73 -21.57
C GLY A 18 53.04 20.14 -22.06
N MET A 19 52.91 19.89 -23.37
CA MET A 19 51.72 19.26 -23.95
C MET A 19 51.51 17.83 -23.44
N ILE A 20 52.59 17.04 -23.32
CA ILE A 20 52.53 15.66 -22.80
C ILE A 20 52.10 15.64 -21.34
N VAL A 21 52.56 16.58 -20.51
CA VAL A 21 52.11 16.65 -19.10
C VAL A 21 50.61 16.97 -19.01
N VAL A 22 50.11 17.88 -19.85
CA VAL A 22 48.72 18.36 -19.81
C VAL A 22 47.72 17.41 -20.46
N LYS A 23 48.08 16.79 -21.59
CA LYS A 23 47.17 15.95 -22.39
C LYS A 23 47.54 14.48 -22.41
N GLY A 24 48.72 14.11 -21.92
CA GLY A 24 49.22 12.74 -22.01
C GLY A 24 49.71 12.40 -23.41
N ILE A 25 50.19 11.17 -23.58
CA ILE A 25 50.48 10.59 -24.89
C ILE A 25 50.13 9.10 -24.85
N GLU A 26 49.50 8.60 -25.90
CA GLU A 26 49.14 7.20 -26.05
C GLU A 26 49.63 6.70 -27.42
N THR A 27 50.36 5.59 -27.43
CA THR A 27 50.90 4.89 -28.60
C THR A 27 50.79 3.38 -28.32
N ASP A 28 50.75 2.53 -29.35
CA ASP A 28 50.53 1.06 -29.24
C ASP A 28 51.34 0.35 -28.13
N ASN A 29 52.55 0.82 -27.80
CA ASN A 29 53.41 0.22 -26.79
C ASN A 29 53.74 1.14 -25.59
N PHE A 30 53.19 2.35 -25.53
CA PHE A 30 53.56 3.33 -24.49
C PHE A 30 52.42 4.32 -24.23
N SER A 31 51.96 4.39 -22.98
CA SER A 31 51.02 5.40 -22.49
C SER A 31 51.63 6.17 -21.31
N ILE A 32 51.46 7.49 -21.35
CA ILE A 32 51.64 8.36 -20.20
C ILE A 32 50.32 9.10 -20.01
N ASP A 33 49.67 8.83 -18.88
CA ASP A 33 48.47 9.53 -18.48
C ASP A 33 48.79 10.99 -18.17
N SER A 34 47.89 11.87 -18.59
CA SER A 34 47.99 13.28 -18.30
C SER A 34 47.71 13.56 -16.82
N TYR A 35 48.18 14.71 -16.31
CA TYR A 35 47.79 15.12 -14.96
C TYR A 35 46.26 15.23 -14.81
N MET A 36 45.55 15.58 -15.89
CA MET A 36 44.10 15.79 -15.87
C MET A 36 43.36 14.44 -15.76
N THR A 37 43.82 13.43 -16.51
CA THR A 37 43.30 12.07 -16.47
C THR A 37 43.53 11.43 -15.10
N ILE A 38 44.72 11.65 -14.52
CA ILE A 38 45.04 11.16 -13.17
C ILE A 38 44.17 11.88 -12.11
N ALA A 39 43.94 13.18 -12.26
CA ALA A 39 43.09 13.94 -11.35
C ALA A 39 41.62 13.50 -11.42
N GLU A 40 41.12 13.23 -12.62
CA GLU A 40 39.75 12.72 -12.84
C GLU A 40 39.58 11.31 -12.26
N ALA A 41 40.52 10.40 -12.53
CA ALA A 41 40.52 9.07 -11.94
C ALA A 41 40.62 9.10 -10.41
N ASN A 42 41.34 10.07 -9.83
CA ASN A 42 41.41 10.24 -8.38
C ASN A 42 40.07 10.74 -7.80
N ASN A 43 39.37 11.66 -8.49
CA ASN A 43 38.04 12.10 -8.07
C ASN A 43 37.01 10.97 -8.16
N GLU A 44 37.06 10.14 -9.21
CA GLU A 44 36.21 8.96 -9.34
C GLU A 44 36.49 7.93 -8.24
N LEU A 45 37.76 7.71 -7.91
CA LEU A 45 38.16 6.84 -6.81
C LEU A 45 37.65 7.35 -5.45
N ASP A 46 37.73 8.66 -5.19
CA ASP A 46 37.18 9.28 -3.99
C ASP A 46 35.65 9.12 -3.91
N ASP A 47 34.94 9.27 -5.03
CA ASP A 47 33.49 9.07 -5.07
C ASP A 47 33.11 7.60 -4.81
N LEU A 48 33.81 6.64 -5.42
CA LEU A 48 33.66 5.21 -5.16
C LEU A 48 33.93 4.85 -3.69
N ILE A 49 34.96 5.45 -3.08
CA ILE A 49 35.27 5.29 -1.65
C ILE A 49 34.12 5.82 -0.79
N ASN A 50 33.56 6.99 -1.13
CA ASN A 50 32.45 7.57 -0.41
C ASN A 50 31.17 6.73 -0.53
N GLN A 51 30.85 6.24 -1.73
CA GLN A 51 29.72 5.34 -1.97
C GLN A 51 29.87 4.02 -1.21
N ALA A 52 31.05 3.38 -1.29
CA ALA A 52 31.34 2.13 -0.58
C ALA A 52 31.27 2.32 0.95
N SER A 53 31.78 3.45 1.45
CA SER A 53 31.70 3.82 2.86
C SER A 53 30.26 4.02 3.31
N SER A 54 29.45 4.77 2.54
CA SER A 54 28.01 4.96 2.81
C SER A 54 27.24 3.64 2.80
N LEU A 55 27.50 2.78 1.80
CA LEU A 55 26.86 1.48 1.69
C LEU A 55 27.17 0.58 2.89
N LYS A 56 28.43 0.54 3.32
CA LYS A 56 28.87 -0.28 4.47
C LYS A 56 28.38 0.27 5.80
N GLU A 57 28.58 1.56 6.04
CA GLU A 57 28.36 2.18 7.34
C GLU A 57 26.90 2.49 7.60
N THR A 58 26.16 2.88 6.56
CA THR A 58 24.75 3.24 6.68
C THR A 58 23.86 2.10 6.20
N SER A 59 23.88 1.76 4.92
CA SER A 59 22.89 0.83 4.35
C SER A 59 22.98 -0.58 4.93
N TYR A 60 24.19 -1.14 5.05
CA TYR A 60 24.36 -2.49 5.60
C TYR A 60 24.03 -2.55 7.09
N LYS A 61 24.52 -1.59 7.90
CA LYS A 61 24.18 -1.53 9.33
C LYS A 61 22.68 -1.35 9.53
N ASN A 62 22.03 -0.47 8.76
CA ASN A 62 20.58 -0.26 8.82
C ASN A 62 19.81 -1.52 8.46
N LYS A 63 20.16 -2.19 7.35
CA LYS A 63 19.52 -3.47 6.96
C LYS A 63 19.72 -4.57 8.01
N LYS A 64 20.92 -4.67 8.60
CA LYS A 64 21.19 -5.62 9.70
C LYS A 64 20.34 -5.30 10.93
N ASN A 65 20.22 -4.03 11.30
CA ASN A 65 19.40 -3.62 12.43
C ASN A 65 17.91 -3.86 12.18
N GLN A 66 17.41 -3.56 10.98
CA GLN A 66 16.04 -3.88 10.57
C GLN A 66 15.76 -5.38 10.65
N LEU A 67 16.70 -6.22 10.17
CA LEU A 67 16.59 -7.67 10.25
C LEU A 67 16.61 -8.17 11.71
N ASP A 68 17.48 -7.64 12.56
CA ASP A 68 17.54 -7.99 13.98
C ASP A 68 16.26 -7.58 14.72
N SER A 69 15.72 -6.39 14.43
CA SER A 69 14.44 -5.92 14.95
C SER A 69 13.28 -6.82 14.49
N ALA A 70 13.21 -7.15 13.20
CA ALA A 70 12.18 -8.04 12.66
C ALA A 70 12.27 -9.45 13.27
N TYR A 71 13.49 -9.97 13.45
CA TYR A 71 13.73 -11.26 14.10
C TYR A 71 13.26 -11.24 15.56
N LYS A 72 13.60 -10.19 16.32
CA LYS A 72 13.14 -10.03 17.72
C LYS A 72 11.62 -9.93 17.81
N GLN A 73 11.00 -9.18 16.90
CA GLN A 73 9.54 -9.04 16.85
C GLN A 73 8.89 -10.39 16.56
N LEU A 74 9.40 -11.15 15.58
CA LEU A 74 8.91 -12.50 15.27
C LEU A 74 9.02 -13.45 16.47
N VAL A 75 10.17 -13.46 17.15
CA VAL A 75 10.39 -14.31 18.33
C VAL A 75 9.42 -13.91 19.45
N SER A 76 9.26 -12.62 19.73
CA SER A 76 8.34 -12.11 20.75
C SER A 76 6.89 -12.45 20.44
N GLU A 77 6.47 -12.30 19.19
CA GLU A 77 5.09 -12.59 18.79
C GLU A 77 4.80 -14.10 18.91
N ARG A 78 5.76 -14.96 18.53
CA ARG A 78 5.68 -16.41 18.72
C ARG A 78 5.54 -16.78 20.21
N GLU A 79 6.36 -16.19 21.07
CA GLU A 79 6.30 -16.43 22.52
C GLU A 79 4.94 -16.01 23.10
N SER A 80 4.43 -14.86 22.66
CA SER A 80 3.09 -14.40 23.05
C SER A 80 2.00 -15.39 22.62
N TYR A 81 2.04 -15.93 21.39
CA TYR A 81 1.09 -16.94 20.96
C TYR A 81 1.17 -18.24 21.76
N GLU A 82 2.38 -18.70 22.09
CA GLU A 82 2.57 -19.89 22.93
C GLU A 82 2.03 -19.69 24.35
N GLU A 83 2.21 -18.49 24.92
CA GLU A 83 1.64 -18.13 26.21
C GLU A 83 0.11 -18.14 26.18
N LEU A 84 -0.51 -17.50 25.19
CA LEU A 84 -1.97 -17.49 25.02
C LEU A 84 -2.53 -18.90 24.84
N LEU A 85 -1.87 -19.73 24.05
CA LEU A 85 -2.25 -21.14 23.86
C LEU A 85 -2.16 -21.93 25.16
N ASN A 86 -1.09 -21.74 25.94
CA ASN A 86 -0.92 -22.38 27.25
C ASN A 86 -1.97 -21.92 28.27
N LEU A 87 -2.39 -20.66 28.22
CA LEU A 87 -3.48 -20.11 29.03
C LEU A 87 -4.87 -20.54 28.52
N GLY A 88 -4.96 -21.08 27.31
CA GLY A 88 -6.22 -21.49 26.70
C GLY A 88 -7.14 -20.32 26.35
N VAL A 89 -6.57 -19.14 26.08
CA VAL A 89 -7.30 -17.92 25.68
C VAL A 89 -6.77 -17.38 24.35
N ASP A 90 -7.57 -16.57 23.67
CA ASP A 90 -7.13 -15.78 22.52
C ASP A 90 -6.47 -14.45 22.93
N ARG A 91 -6.05 -13.65 21.93
CA ARG A 91 -5.41 -12.34 22.14
C ARG A 91 -6.31 -11.33 22.87
N ASN A 92 -7.62 -11.55 22.90
CA ASN A 92 -8.60 -10.70 23.58
C ASN A 92 -8.93 -11.22 24.99
N GLY A 93 -8.29 -12.31 25.43
CA GLY A 93 -8.52 -12.94 26.73
C GLY A 93 -9.78 -13.82 26.77
N ILE A 94 -10.40 -14.10 25.63
CA ILE A 94 -11.55 -14.99 25.54
C ILE A 94 -11.05 -16.44 25.54
N PRO A 95 -11.63 -17.34 26.36
CA PRO A 95 -11.29 -18.75 26.32
C PRO A 95 -11.44 -19.31 24.90
N LEU A 96 -10.48 -20.10 24.43
CA LEU A 96 -10.51 -20.73 23.10
C LEU A 96 -11.73 -21.65 22.88
N SER A 97 -12.43 -22.02 23.96
CA SER A 97 -13.69 -22.77 23.94
C SER A 97 -14.93 -21.92 23.66
N LYS A 98 -14.80 -20.58 23.62
CA LYS A 98 -15.89 -19.63 23.37
C LYS A 98 -15.62 -18.88 22.07
N ILE A 99 -16.70 -18.59 21.36
CA ILE A 99 -16.66 -17.69 20.20
C ILE A 99 -16.81 -16.24 20.71
N GLN A 100 -15.95 -15.35 20.23
CA GLN A 100 -16.05 -13.91 20.48
C GLN A 100 -17.38 -13.38 19.95
N GLU A 101 -18.10 -12.67 20.82
CA GLU A 101 -19.39 -12.05 20.50
C GLU A 101 -19.22 -10.55 20.23
N TYR A 102 -19.91 -10.05 19.22
CA TYR A 102 -19.81 -8.67 18.77
C TYR A 102 -21.17 -7.96 18.77
N GLU A 103 -21.19 -6.69 19.17
CA GLU A 103 -22.31 -5.80 18.86
C GLU A 103 -22.24 -5.41 17.38
N ILE A 104 -23.39 -5.44 16.71
CA ILE A 104 -23.41 -5.19 15.26
C ILE A 104 -23.01 -3.76 14.92
N GLU A 105 -23.35 -2.80 15.79
CA GLU A 105 -22.96 -1.40 15.69
C GLU A 105 -21.44 -1.23 15.74
N LYS A 106 -20.75 -2.01 16.59
CA LYS A 106 -19.28 -1.99 16.65
C LYS A 106 -18.69 -2.41 15.30
N ILE A 107 -19.19 -3.48 14.70
CA ILE A 107 -18.73 -3.94 13.38
C ILE A 107 -18.95 -2.86 12.32
N TRP A 108 -20.14 -2.26 12.26
CA TRP A 108 -20.45 -1.20 11.32
C TRP A 108 -19.56 0.04 11.49
N ILE A 109 -19.36 0.50 12.73
CA ILE A 109 -18.54 1.68 13.02
C ILE A 109 -17.07 1.39 12.66
N THR A 110 -16.52 0.27 13.12
CA THR A 110 -15.11 -0.07 12.87
C THR A 110 -14.83 -0.21 11.38
N LEU A 111 -15.63 -1.01 10.66
CA LEU A 111 -15.40 -1.26 9.23
C LEU A 111 -15.74 -0.04 8.37
N GLY A 112 -16.78 0.73 8.75
CA GLY A 112 -17.09 2.01 8.11
C GLY A 112 -15.95 3.03 8.24
N THR A 113 -15.32 3.10 9.41
CA THR A 113 -14.15 3.96 9.64
C THR A 113 -12.98 3.54 8.75
N TYR A 114 -12.68 2.23 8.67
CA TYR A 114 -11.61 1.74 7.79
C TYR A 114 -11.87 2.01 6.32
N ALA A 115 -13.13 1.88 5.88
CA ALA A 115 -13.51 2.19 4.50
C ALA A 115 -13.37 3.68 4.19
N GLU A 116 -13.85 4.56 5.08
CA GLU A 116 -13.75 6.02 4.92
C GLU A 116 -12.29 6.48 4.88
N GLU A 117 -11.43 5.95 5.76
CA GLU A 117 -10.00 6.28 5.79
C GLU A 117 -9.27 5.88 4.51
N GLN A 118 -9.73 4.85 3.81
CA GLN A 118 -9.12 4.35 2.57
C GLN A 118 -9.86 4.78 1.30
N GLY A 119 -10.93 5.58 1.40
CA GLY A 119 -11.70 6.03 0.24
C GLY A 119 -12.51 4.93 -0.46
N ILE A 120 -12.83 3.84 0.24
CA ILE A 120 -13.53 2.67 -0.33
C ILE A 120 -15.03 2.79 -0.15
N ASP A 121 -15.77 2.40 -1.18
CA ASP A 121 -17.21 2.15 -1.06
C ASP A 121 -17.45 0.74 -0.51
N LEU A 122 -17.85 0.66 0.76
CA LEU A 122 -18.08 -0.59 1.49
C LEU A 122 -19.58 -0.92 1.56
N LYS A 123 -19.92 -2.12 1.10
CA LYS A 123 -21.19 -2.79 1.38
C LYS A 123 -20.97 -4.04 2.22
N LEU A 124 -21.74 -4.14 3.31
CA LEU A 124 -21.75 -5.29 4.20
C LEU A 124 -23.17 -5.87 4.26
N ASP A 125 -23.32 -7.13 3.86
CA ASP A 125 -24.56 -7.90 3.95
C ASP A 125 -24.41 -9.01 5.00
N ILE A 126 -25.34 -9.08 5.95
CA ILE A 126 -25.29 -10.07 7.05
C ILE A 126 -26.30 -11.17 6.75
N SER A 127 -25.83 -12.42 6.69
CA SER A 127 -26.69 -13.58 6.50
C SER A 127 -26.64 -14.50 7.72
N VAL A 128 -27.79 -15.02 8.13
CA VAL A 128 -27.86 -16.01 9.22
C VAL A 128 -27.14 -17.28 8.79
N ASN A 129 -26.14 -17.70 9.56
CA ASN A 129 -25.45 -18.98 9.38
C ASN A 129 -26.12 -20.05 10.25
N ASN A 130 -26.31 -19.76 11.54
CA ASN A 130 -27.04 -20.62 12.45
C ASN A 130 -27.80 -19.78 13.49
N SER A 131 -29.14 -19.83 13.40
CA SER A 131 -30.04 -19.06 14.26
C SER A 131 -29.96 -19.46 15.73
N VAL A 132 -29.65 -20.72 16.03
CA VAL A 132 -29.61 -21.23 17.42
C VAL A 132 -28.36 -20.73 18.14
N SER A 133 -27.21 -20.77 17.47
CA SER A 133 -25.95 -20.25 18.02
C SER A 133 -25.79 -18.73 17.86
N LYS A 134 -26.76 -18.06 17.21
CA LYS A 134 -26.71 -16.64 16.83
C LYS A 134 -25.42 -16.29 16.07
N THR A 135 -25.04 -17.16 15.14
CA THR A 135 -23.88 -16.95 14.27
C THR A 135 -24.32 -16.55 12.87
N TYR A 136 -23.52 -15.66 12.27
CA TYR A 136 -23.82 -15.00 11.02
C TYR A 136 -22.58 -14.99 10.12
N ASP A 137 -22.81 -14.95 8.82
CA ASP A 137 -21.80 -14.70 7.81
C ASP A 137 -21.88 -13.22 7.40
N LEU A 138 -20.75 -12.53 7.49
CA LEU A 138 -20.57 -11.14 7.05
C LEU A 138 -20.04 -11.15 5.61
N ASN A 139 -20.88 -10.76 4.66
CA ASN A 139 -20.53 -10.72 3.23
C ASN A 139 -20.13 -9.31 2.84
N PHE A 140 -18.92 -9.18 2.33
CA PHE A 140 -18.32 -7.90 1.96
C PHE A 140 -18.35 -7.72 0.45
N THR A 141 -18.69 -6.51 0.02
CA THR A 141 -18.44 -6.02 -1.34
C THR A 141 -17.82 -4.64 -1.21
N ILE A 142 -16.58 -4.50 -1.67
CA ILE A 142 -15.83 -3.25 -1.63
C ILE A 142 -15.43 -2.82 -3.03
N ASN A 143 -15.61 -1.54 -3.34
CA ASN A 143 -15.20 -0.95 -4.60
C ASN A 143 -14.10 0.10 -4.36
N GLY A 144 -13.01 -0.01 -5.11
CA GLY A 144 -11.86 0.89 -5.01
C GLY A 144 -10.74 0.48 -5.95
N THR A 145 -9.63 1.21 -5.91
CA THR A 145 -8.40 0.81 -6.58
C THR A 145 -7.76 -0.40 -5.89
N TYR A 146 -6.81 -1.06 -6.55
CA TYR A 146 -6.10 -2.20 -5.96
C TYR A 146 -5.44 -1.83 -4.61
N THR A 147 -4.76 -0.68 -4.54
CA THR A 147 -4.06 -0.23 -3.33
C THR A 147 -5.02 0.07 -2.19
N GLU A 148 -6.15 0.73 -2.47
CA GLU A 148 -7.17 1.00 -1.45
C GLU A 148 -7.74 -0.32 -0.89
N ILE A 149 -8.11 -1.25 -1.77
CA ILE A 149 -8.63 -2.58 -1.38
C ILE A 149 -7.62 -3.35 -0.51
N GLU A 150 -6.34 -3.37 -0.92
CA GLU A 150 -5.26 -4.00 -0.16
C GLU A 150 -5.16 -3.38 1.24
N ASP A 151 -5.15 -2.05 1.31
CA ASP A 151 -4.99 -1.30 2.55
C ASP A 151 -6.15 -1.50 3.53
N PHE A 152 -7.38 -1.61 3.01
CA PHE A 152 -8.54 -1.95 3.82
C PHE A 152 -8.49 -3.38 4.36
N ILE A 153 -8.20 -4.36 3.50
CA ILE A 153 -8.07 -5.76 3.90
C ILE A 153 -6.94 -5.92 4.94
N ARG A 154 -5.84 -5.17 4.77
CA ARG A 154 -4.75 -5.14 5.75
C ARG A 154 -5.21 -4.59 7.10
N LYS A 155 -5.92 -3.45 7.13
CA LYS A 155 -6.47 -2.89 8.38
C LYS A 155 -7.42 -3.87 9.08
N VAL A 156 -8.29 -4.55 8.33
CA VAL A 156 -9.21 -5.56 8.90
C VAL A 156 -8.44 -6.73 9.50
N GLN A 157 -7.36 -7.20 8.87
CA GLN A 157 -6.54 -8.30 9.40
C GLN A 157 -5.61 -7.90 10.55
N GLU A 158 -5.15 -6.64 10.57
CA GLU A 158 -4.31 -6.11 11.64
C GLU A 158 -5.10 -5.74 12.90
N ASP A 159 -6.43 -5.56 12.79
CA ASP A 159 -7.31 -5.33 13.94
C ASP A 159 -7.51 -6.61 14.74
N ASN A 160 -6.65 -6.80 15.75
CA ASN A 160 -6.72 -7.90 16.70
C ASN A 160 -8.03 -7.96 17.51
N THR A 161 -8.93 -6.98 17.42
CA THR A 161 -10.25 -7.02 18.04
C THR A 161 -11.30 -7.67 17.14
N LEU A 162 -11.06 -7.67 15.82
CA LEU A 162 -11.87 -8.36 14.83
C LEU A 162 -11.17 -9.69 14.52
N VAL A 163 -11.59 -10.77 15.19
CA VAL A 163 -11.06 -12.12 15.01
C VAL A 163 -11.64 -12.74 13.72
N PHE A 164 -11.58 -11.97 12.63
CA PHE A 164 -12.21 -12.27 11.36
C PHE A 164 -11.28 -13.13 10.52
N LYS A 165 -11.86 -14.18 9.95
CA LYS A 165 -11.20 -14.99 8.94
C LYS A 165 -11.82 -14.69 7.60
N ILE A 166 -11.02 -14.10 6.71
CA ILE A 166 -11.42 -13.82 5.33
C ILE A 166 -11.47 -15.12 4.54
N GLU A 167 -12.62 -15.42 3.97
CA GLU A 167 -12.85 -16.57 3.10
C GLU A 167 -13.50 -16.14 1.78
N ASN A 168 -13.42 -17.02 0.76
CA ASN A 168 -14.04 -16.83 -0.55
C ASN A 168 -13.71 -15.48 -1.22
N PHE A 169 -12.48 -15.00 -1.07
CA PHE A 169 -12.04 -13.76 -1.69
C PHE A 169 -12.09 -13.85 -3.22
N LYS A 170 -12.68 -12.84 -3.85
CA LYS A 170 -12.69 -12.62 -5.29
C LYS A 170 -12.43 -11.16 -5.58
N LEU A 171 -11.69 -10.90 -6.65
CA LEU A 171 -11.41 -9.56 -7.15
C LEU A 171 -11.74 -9.55 -8.64
N VAL A 172 -12.57 -8.60 -9.05
CA VAL A 172 -12.99 -8.43 -10.45
C VAL A 172 -12.82 -6.97 -10.85
N SER A 173 -12.53 -6.70 -12.12
CA SER A 173 -12.55 -5.33 -12.63
C SER A 173 -13.99 -4.82 -12.67
N SER A 174 -14.22 -3.61 -12.16
CA SER A 174 -15.53 -2.95 -12.16
C SER A 174 -15.82 -2.25 -13.49
N GLY A 175 -14.84 -2.20 -14.40
CA GLY A 175 -14.98 -1.71 -15.77
C GLY A 175 -15.28 -2.84 -16.74
N THR A 176 -16.27 -2.65 -17.61
CA THR A 176 -16.32 -3.39 -18.87
C THR A 176 -14.96 -3.27 -19.53
N SER A 177 -14.27 -4.39 -19.73
CA SER A 177 -13.15 -4.43 -20.66
C SER A 177 -13.68 -3.83 -21.96
N THR A 178 -13.28 -2.60 -22.28
CA THR A 178 -13.26 -2.21 -23.68
C THR A 178 -12.20 -3.14 -24.25
N SER A 179 -12.69 -4.26 -24.77
CA SER A 179 -11.98 -5.09 -25.72
C SER A 179 -11.59 -4.17 -26.88
N SER A 180 -10.46 -3.47 -26.72
CA SER A 180 -9.67 -3.06 -27.86
C SER A 180 -9.28 -4.37 -28.52
N GLY A 181 -10.01 -4.69 -29.60
CA GLY A 181 -9.95 -5.97 -30.26
C GLY A 181 -8.51 -6.39 -30.53
N VAL A 182 -8.01 -7.30 -29.72
CA VAL A 182 -6.94 -8.19 -30.14
C VAL A 182 -7.65 -9.22 -31.01
N THR A 183 -7.65 -8.97 -32.32
CA THR A 183 -8.01 -10.00 -33.29
C THR A 183 -7.01 -11.13 -33.13
N ASP A 184 -7.51 -12.23 -32.58
CA ASP A 184 -6.96 -13.55 -32.74
C ASP A 184 -6.77 -13.83 -34.24
N THR A 185 -5.53 -13.86 -34.69
CA THR A 185 -5.15 -14.59 -35.91
C THR A 185 -3.91 -15.42 -35.60
N GLY A 186 -4.14 -16.57 -34.98
CA GLY A 186 -3.22 -17.68 -35.08
C GLY A 186 -3.09 -18.19 -36.53
N SER A 187 -1.84 -18.22 -37.01
CA SER A 187 -1.27 -19.09 -38.04
C SER A 187 -0.96 -18.45 -39.41
N THR A 188 0.33 -18.24 -39.71
CA THR A 188 1.11 -19.03 -40.69
C THR A 188 2.47 -18.39 -40.97
N ILE A 189 3.48 -19.24 -41.10
CA ILE A 189 4.89 -18.95 -41.40
C ILE A 189 5.06 -18.42 -42.84
N MET A 190 6.05 -17.54 -43.03
CA MET A 190 6.94 -17.35 -44.20
C MET A 190 6.86 -16.04 -45.01
N ASP A 191 8.07 -15.45 -45.08
CA ASP A 191 8.73 -14.83 -46.23
C ASP A 191 8.46 -13.36 -46.59
N GLY A 192 9.56 -12.59 -46.55
CA GLY A 192 9.99 -11.83 -47.72
C GLY A 192 9.30 -10.51 -48.07
N ILE A 193 10.11 -9.45 -47.94
CA ILE A 193 10.25 -8.32 -48.87
C ILE A 193 9.44 -7.05 -48.55
N ALA A 194 10.21 -5.96 -48.46
CA ALA A 194 9.82 -4.57 -48.26
C ALA A 194 8.93 -4.01 -49.38
N THR A 195 8.13 -2.98 -49.06
CA THR A 195 7.94 -1.79 -49.91
C THR A 195 7.41 -0.63 -49.05
N GLN A 196 8.07 0.53 -49.19
CA GLN A 196 7.68 1.84 -48.67
C GLN A 196 6.59 2.46 -49.55
N SER A 197 5.60 3.12 -48.94
CA SER A 197 4.77 4.23 -49.47
C SER A 197 3.52 4.34 -48.58
N GLU A 198 2.91 5.46 -48.24
CA GLU A 198 3.16 6.89 -48.40
C GLU A 198 2.14 7.55 -47.44
N GLU A 199 2.37 8.83 -47.18
CA GLU A 199 1.66 9.72 -46.28
C GLU A 199 0.13 9.71 -46.43
N ASN A 200 -0.59 9.75 -45.30
CA ASN A 200 -1.78 10.60 -45.23
C ASN A 200 -2.05 11.08 -43.79
N GLN A 201 -1.90 12.39 -43.59
CA GLN A 201 -2.26 13.11 -42.38
C GLN A 201 -3.75 12.87 -42.06
N THR A 202 -4.02 12.35 -40.86
CA THR A 202 -5.33 12.50 -40.23
C THR A 202 -5.10 13.19 -38.89
N GLU A 203 -5.63 14.41 -38.84
CA GLU A 203 -5.85 15.29 -37.70
C GLU A 203 -5.79 14.60 -36.32
N GLU A 204 -4.70 14.82 -35.59
CA GLU A 204 -4.59 14.38 -34.20
C GLU A 204 -5.54 15.23 -33.33
N THR A 205 -6.69 14.64 -33.02
CA THR A 205 -7.47 15.05 -31.85
C THR A 205 -6.67 14.62 -30.62
N PRO A 206 -6.37 15.50 -29.65
CA PRO A 206 -5.58 15.10 -28.49
C PRO A 206 -6.37 14.04 -27.71
N VAL A 207 -5.86 12.81 -27.71
CA VAL A 207 -6.32 11.75 -26.82
C VAL A 207 -5.89 12.17 -25.42
N ASP A 208 -6.86 12.65 -24.65
CA ASP A 208 -6.75 12.77 -23.20
C ASP A 208 -6.55 11.36 -22.64
N THR A 209 -5.29 10.94 -22.52
CA THR A 209 -4.93 9.78 -21.71
C THR A 209 -4.93 10.20 -20.25
N THR A 210 -6.11 10.51 -19.72
CA THR A 210 -6.32 10.46 -18.28
C THR A 210 -6.17 8.99 -17.90
N PRO A 211 -5.26 8.60 -17.00
CA PRO A 211 -5.24 7.25 -16.46
C PRO A 211 -6.59 7.06 -15.78
N VAL A 212 -7.48 6.28 -16.38
CA VAL A 212 -8.66 5.79 -15.68
C VAL A 212 -8.10 4.79 -14.68
N GLU A 213 -7.98 5.22 -13.41
CA GLU A 213 -7.75 4.33 -12.28
C GLU A 213 -8.79 3.21 -12.40
N GLU A 214 -8.33 1.99 -12.74
CA GLU A 214 -9.22 0.85 -12.86
C GLU A 214 -9.83 0.58 -11.49
N THR A 215 -11.11 0.88 -11.35
CA THR A 215 -11.87 0.50 -10.17
C THR A 215 -12.09 -1.00 -10.21
N LEU A 216 -11.84 -1.64 -9.06
CA LEU A 216 -12.01 -3.06 -8.84
C LEU A 216 -13.10 -3.27 -7.80
N THR A 217 -13.78 -4.41 -7.91
CA THR A 217 -14.74 -4.89 -6.91
C THR A 217 -14.15 -6.12 -6.26
N ALA A 218 -13.91 -6.04 -4.96
CA ALA A 218 -13.56 -7.20 -4.14
C ALA A 218 -14.77 -7.71 -3.37
N THR A 219 -14.95 -9.03 -3.33
CA THR A 219 -15.95 -9.69 -2.50
C THR A 219 -15.32 -10.76 -1.65
N PHE A 220 -15.71 -10.86 -0.38
CA PHE A 220 -15.26 -11.92 0.53
C PHE A 220 -16.27 -12.12 1.65
N VAL A 221 -16.11 -13.19 2.42
CA VAL A 221 -16.99 -13.50 3.55
C VAL A 221 -16.19 -13.78 4.82
N CYS A 222 -16.67 -13.30 5.96
CA CYS A 222 -16.23 -13.73 7.28
C CYS A 222 -17.34 -14.57 7.90
N LYS A 223 -17.08 -15.86 8.12
CA LYS A 223 -18.09 -16.83 8.57
C LYS A 223 -18.13 -16.99 10.08
N ASP A 224 -19.23 -17.56 10.56
CA ASP A 224 -19.40 -18.02 11.95
C ASP A 224 -19.20 -16.94 13.01
N ILE A 225 -19.57 -15.69 12.68
CA ILE A 225 -19.42 -14.55 13.57
C ILE A 225 -20.61 -14.49 14.52
N LYS A 226 -20.36 -14.54 15.83
CA LYS A 226 -21.41 -14.42 16.83
C LYS A 226 -21.78 -12.95 17.04
N LEU A 227 -23.04 -12.60 16.79
CA LEU A 227 -23.54 -11.24 16.92
C LEU A 227 -24.57 -11.15 18.05
N ASN A 228 -24.40 -10.16 18.92
CA ASN A 228 -25.43 -9.70 19.84
C ASN A 228 -26.32 -8.70 19.09
N ILE A 229 -27.32 -9.23 18.39
CA ILE A 229 -28.37 -8.41 17.79
C ILE A 229 -29.46 -8.26 18.84
N VAL A 230 -29.72 -7.04 19.29
CA VAL A 230 -30.94 -6.74 20.06
C VAL A 230 -32.10 -6.98 19.12
N GLU A 231 -32.79 -8.11 19.29
CA GLU A 231 -34.06 -8.34 18.63
C GLU A 231 -35.03 -7.30 19.15
N ASN A 232 -35.27 -6.25 18.36
CA ASN A 232 -36.38 -5.35 18.63
C ASN A 232 -37.64 -6.15 18.30
N THR A 233 -38.15 -6.89 19.28
CA THR A 233 -39.42 -7.61 19.18
C THR A 233 -40.50 -6.57 18.93
N THR A 234 -40.86 -6.32 17.67
CA THR A 234 -42.19 -5.81 17.36
C THR A 234 -43.17 -6.91 17.72
N THR A 235 -43.54 -6.97 19.00
CA THR A 235 -44.82 -7.53 19.39
C THR A 235 -45.86 -6.70 18.65
N SER A 236 -46.47 -7.31 17.64
CA SER A 236 -47.73 -6.80 17.11
C SER A 236 -48.75 -7.06 18.20
N ASP A 237 -48.87 -6.10 19.12
CA ASP A 237 -49.87 -6.13 20.17
C ASP A 237 -51.24 -6.07 19.49
N SER A 238 -51.91 -7.21 19.44
CA SER A 238 -53.35 -7.24 19.27
C SER A 238 -53.92 -6.80 20.62
N ASP A 239 -54.53 -5.63 20.62
CA ASP A 239 -55.22 -5.05 21.77
C ASP A 239 -56.15 -6.07 22.43
N ASP A 240 -55.84 -6.49 23.66
CA ASP A 240 -56.89 -6.77 24.62
C ASP A 240 -56.48 -6.31 26.02
N ASN A 241 -57.39 -5.53 26.59
CA ASN A 241 -57.21 -4.63 27.71
C ASN A 241 -57.30 -5.37 29.06
N SER A 242 -56.24 -5.28 29.88
CA SER A 242 -56.39 -5.29 31.34
C SER A 242 -55.14 -4.73 32.05
N SER A 243 -55.31 -3.50 32.53
CA SER A 243 -54.52 -2.78 33.54
C SER A 243 -53.89 -3.61 34.66
N THR A 244 -52.60 -3.37 34.95
CA THR A 244 -52.16 -2.79 36.24
C THR A 244 -50.69 -2.29 36.21
N ASP A 245 -50.59 -0.96 36.29
CA ASP A 245 -49.59 -0.08 36.93
C ASP A 245 -48.22 -0.61 37.41
N SER A 246 -47.13 -0.05 36.88
CA SER A 246 -46.08 0.61 37.67
C SER A 246 -45.11 1.40 36.77
N THR A 247 -45.09 2.71 37.03
CA THR A 247 -44.20 3.80 36.62
C THR A 247 -42.70 3.46 36.59
N GLU A 248 -42.02 3.79 35.49
CA GLU A 248 -40.78 4.60 35.50
C GLU A 248 -40.43 5.15 34.10
N GLU A 249 -39.96 6.38 34.09
CA GLU A 249 -39.98 7.35 33.01
C GLU A 249 -38.84 7.09 32.00
N THR A 250 -39.21 6.80 30.74
CA THR A 250 -38.28 6.69 29.60
C THR A 250 -38.17 8.05 28.92
N THR A 251 -36.98 8.66 28.90
CA THR A 251 -36.69 9.74 27.94
C THR A 251 -36.19 9.09 26.64
N SER A 252 -37.14 8.82 25.75
CA SER A 252 -36.87 8.35 24.38
C SER A 252 -36.39 9.53 23.52
N THR A 253 -35.21 9.42 22.92
CA THR A 253 -34.89 10.21 21.73
C THR A 253 -34.87 9.28 20.53
N THR A 254 -35.91 9.41 19.70
CA THR A 254 -36.04 8.77 18.40
C THR A 254 -34.99 9.33 17.46
N THR A 255 -34.12 8.49 16.90
CA THR A 255 -33.34 8.86 15.71
C THR A 255 -33.41 7.78 14.66
N THR A 256 -34.38 7.92 13.77
CA THR A 256 -34.32 7.34 12.43
C THR A 256 -33.30 8.16 11.64
N THR A 257 -32.14 7.60 11.30
CA THR A 257 -31.24 8.29 10.36
C THR A 257 -30.76 7.37 9.26
N LYS A 258 -31.43 7.51 8.12
CA LYS A 258 -30.83 7.37 6.81
C LYS A 258 -29.99 8.63 6.59
N THR A 259 -28.67 8.54 6.63
CA THR A 259 -27.81 9.71 6.38
C THR A 259 -26.97 9.51 5.14
N THR A 260 -27.30 10.31 4.12
CA THR A 260 -26.44 10.71 3.03
C THR A 260 -25.37 11.67 3.57
N THR A 261 -24.09 11.35 3.40
CA THR A 261 -22.98 12.14 3.95
C THR A 261 -22.81 13.45 3.18
N THR A 262 -22.97 14.58 3.88
CA THR A 262 -22.61 15.93 3.40
C THR A 262 -21.35 16.40 4.11
N LYS A 263 -20.37 16.82 3.31
CA LYS A 263 -19.05 17.34 3.69
C LYS A 263 -19.16 18.59 4.58
N THR A 264 -18.56 18.58 5.77
CA THR A 264 -18.33 19.80 6.56
C THR A 264 -16.92 19.82 7.17
N THR A 265 -16.19 20.90 6.86
CA THR A 265 -14.85 21.25 7.32
C THR A 265 -14.90 21.79 8.76
N SER A 266 -13.99 21.35 9.64
CA SER A 266 -13.84 21.91 10.99
C SER A 266 -12.41 22.37 11.30
N THR A 267 -12.33 23.62 11.73
CA THR A 267 -11.18 24.42 12.13
C THR A 267 -10.64 23.96 13.50
N LYS A 268 -9.30 23.95 13.64
CA LYS A 268 -8.55 23.55 14.84
C LYS A 268 -8.42 24.69 15.84
N THR A 269 -8.81 24.47 17.10
CA THR A 269 -8.46 25.35 18.24
C THR A 269 -7.61 24.58 19.24
N THR A 270 -6.42 25.11 19.52
CA THR A 270 -5.40 24.57 20.42
C THR A 270 -5.61 25.09 21.84
N SER A 271 -5.54 24.20 22.85
CA SER A 271 -5.44 24.59 24.27
C SER A 271 -4.23 23.92 24.91
N THR A 272 -3.23 24.73 25.25
CA THR A 272 -2.05 24.38 26.05
C THR A 272 -2.33 24.52 27.54
N THR A 273 -1.95 23.54 28.35
CA THR A 273 -1.91 23.65 29.82
C THR A 273 -0.47 23.49 30.33
N THR A 274 0.00 24.56 30.96
CA THR A 274 1.26 24.67 31.70
C THR A 274 1.08 24.09 33.09
N SER A 275 1.98 23.22 33.57
CA SER A 275 2.00 22.75 34.95
C SER A 275 3.18 23.35 35.70
N SER A 276 2.91 23.94 36.86
CA SER A 276 3.90 24.38 37.84
C SER A 276 3.45 23.87 39.22
N ASN A 277 4.21 22.92 39.77
CA ASN A 277 4.78 22.96 41.12
C ASN A 277 5.72 21.78 41.31
#